data_AF-A0A950VP71-F1
#
_entry.id   AF-A0A950VP71-F1
#
_cell.length_a   1.000
_cell.length_b   1.000
_cell.length_c   1.000
_cell.angle_alpha   90.00
_cell.angle_beta   90.00
_cell.angle_gamma   90.00
#
_symmetry.space_group_name_H-M   'P 1'
#
loop_
_entity.id
_entity.type
_entity.pdbx_description
1 polymer ?
#
loop_
_entity_poly.entity_id
_entity_poly.type
_entity_poly.pdbx_seq_one_letter_code
_entity_poly.pdbx_strand_id
1 'polypeptide(L)'
;MSSRRSFLRLSALGAIGLLAACRPAPSAPAASGAPPATVAPVVPNQATAAPVTTSAPAAQATPTAATGGTPKRGGQLTILQTNDFVSMDPIYASGPTAAACYDWLVAWRPGADGQYAVQPQLAKAWEASDTKIVFHLRDDVKFH
;
A
#
# COMPACT_ATOMS: atom_id res chain seq x y z
N MET A 1 22.29 -2.45 63.97
CA MET A 1 21.46 -1.21 63.96
C MET A 1 22.39 0.00 63.97
N SER A 2 22.68 0.60 62.81
CA SER A 2 23.09 2.01 62.67
C SER A 2 23.31 2.31 61.19
N SER A 3 22.34 2.90 60.50
CA SER A 3 22.54 3.76 59.32
C SER A 3 21.19 4.22 58.77
N ARG A 4 20.49 5.04 59.53
CA ARG A 4 19.36 5.85 59.03
C ARG A 4 19.56 7.35 59.27
N ARG A 5 20.68 7.71 59.93
CA ARG A 5 20.99 9.08 60.36
C ARG A 5 22.03 9.79 59.47
N SER A 6 22.71 9.07 58.56
CA SER A 6 23.63 9.68 57.58
C SER A 6 22.94 10.18 56.32
N PHE A 7 21.76 9.65 55.97
CA PHE A 7 21.06 10.04 54.74
C PHE A 7 20.32 11.38 54.81
N LEU A 8 20.17 11.98 56.00
CA LEU A 8 19.47 13.26 56.18
C LEU A 8 20.39 14.48 56.34
N ARG A 9 21.72 14.31 56.19
CA ARG A 9 22.71 15.39 56.38
C ARG A 9 23.30 15.96 55.09
N LEU A 10 22.87 15.49 53.91
CA LEU A 10 23.33 16.04 52.62
C LEU A 10 22.31 16.96 51.92
N SER A 11 21.21 17.33 52.59
CA SER A 11 20.10 18.07 51.97
C SER A 11 20.07 19.57 52.29
N ALA A 12 21.19 20.17 52.71
CA ALA A 12 21.19 21.57 53.15
C ALA A 12 22.47 22.32 52.73
N LEU A 13 22.60 22.61 51.43
CA LEU A 13 23.43 23.71 50.90
C LEU A 13 23.02 23.98 49.45
N GLY A 14 22.20 25.02 49.23
CA GLY A 14 21.87 25.44 47.87
C GLY A 14 20.62 26.33 47.70
N ALA A 15 20.22 27.08 48.73
CA ALA A 15 19.08 28.00 48.67
C ALA A 15 19.51 29.47 48.49
N ILE A 16 20.39 29.76 47.53
CA ILE A 16 20.71 31.14 47.11
C ILE A 16 20.84 31.14 45.58
N GLY A 17 19.78 31.58 44.88
CA GLY A 17 19.81 31.70 43.41
C GLY A 17 18.46 31.93 42.71
N LEU A 18 17.39 32.22 43.46
CA LEU A 18 16.01 32.23 42.95
C LEU A 18 15.57 33.57 42.31
N LEU A 19 16.44 34.31 41.59
CA LEU A 19 16.12 35.67 41.10
C LEU A 19 16.61 36.02 39.68
N ALA A 20 16.93 35.06 38.81
CA ALA A 20 17.44 35.37 37.45
C ALA A 20 16.78 34.60 36.29
N ALA A 21 15.53 34.14 36.42
CA ALA A 21 14.89 33.26 35.43
C ALA A 21 14.00 33.95 34.37
N CYS A 22 14.00 35.28 34.25
CA CYS A 22 13.19 35.98 33.23
C CYS A 22 14.04 36.78 32.22
N ARG A 23 14.94 36.10 31.50
CA ARG A 23 15.53 36.66 30.28
C ARG A 23 15.26 35.71 29.10
N PRO A 24 14.65 36.17 27.99
CA PRO A 24 14.58 35.38 26.77
C PRO A 24 16.00 35.22 26.20
N ALA A 25 16.39 33.97 25.95
CA ALA A 25 17.66 33.65 25.31
C ALA A 25 17.59 33.96 23.81
N PRO A 26 18.62 34.61 23.20
CA PRO A 26 18.71 34.77 21.77
C PRO A 26 19.01 33.41 21.11
N SER A 27 18.19 33.03 20.12
CA SER A 27 18.37 31.82 19.32
C SER A 27 19.63 31.93 18.45
N ALA A 28 20.62 31.09 18.71
CA ALA A 28 21.78 30.91 17.83
C ALA A 28 21.37 30.17 16.54
N PRO A 29 21.96 30.51 15.37
CA PRO A 29 21.67 29.80 14.11
C PRO A 29 22.15 28.35 14.19
N ALA A 30 21.28 27.42 13.80
CA ALA A 30 21.62 26.01 13.70
C ALA A 30 22.64 25.77 12.58
N ALA A 31 23.83 25.27 12.93
CA ALA A 31 24.77 24.74 11.97
C ALA A 31 24.23 23.41 11.41
N SER A 32 23.90 23.41 10.13
CA SER A 32 23.55 22.23 9.34
C SER A 32 24.84 21.49 8.95
N GLY A 33 24.93 20.21 9.28
CA GLY A 33 26.02 19.36 8.81
C GLY A 33 26.37 18.18 9.74
N ALA A 34 25.43 17.26 9.96
CA ALA A 34 25.77 15.93 10.44
C ALA A 34 25.59 14.94 9.26
N PRO A 35 26.58 14.08 8.95
CA PRO A 35 26.44 13.08 7.90
C PRO A 35 25.33 12.07 8.27
N PRO A 36 24.60 11.52 7.28
CA PRO A 36 23.52 10.59 7.55
C PRO A 36 24.04 9.35 8.26
N ALA A 37 23.37 8.96 9.34
CA ALA A 37 23.64 7.72 10.03
C ALA A 37 23.36 6.53 9.10
N THR A 38 24.36 5.69 8.88
CA THR A 38 24.19 4.39 8.23
C THR A 38 23.24 3.55 9.06
N VAL A 39 22.03 3.34 8.57
CA VAL A 39 21.07 2.40 9.16
C VAL A 39 21.58 0.99 8.89
N ALA A 40 21.80 0.22 9.95
CA ALA A 40 22.15 -1.20 9.84
C ALA A 40 21.03 -1.98 9.12
N PRO A 41 21.34 -3.03 8.34
CA PRO A 41 20.32 -3.84 7.69
C PRO A 41 19.36 -4.43 8.72
N VAL A 42 18.06 -4.18 8.56
CA VAL A 42 17.03 -4.92 9.27
C VAL A 42 17.02 -6.33 8.70
N VAL A 43 17.65 -7.26 9.42
CA VAL A 43 17.51 -8.69 9.15
C VAL A 43 16.18 -9.14 9.77
N PRO A 44 15.20 -9.62 8.97
CA PRO A 44 13.96 -10.16 9.53
C PRO A 44 14.29 -11.36 10.43
N ASN A 45 14.08 -11.22 11.73
CA ASN A 45 14.13 -12.37 12.65
C ASN A 45 12.85 -13.18 12.44
N GLN A 46 12.90 -14.18 11.56
CA GLN A 46 11.84 -15.17 11.46
C GLN A 46 11.90 -16.07 12.69
N ALA A 47 10.95 -15.90 13.60
CA ALA A 47 10.71 -16.85 14.66
C ALA A 47 10.36 -18.21 14.03
N THR A 48 11.16 -19.24 14.33
CA THR A 48 10.87 -20.62 13.94
C THR A 48 9.55 -21.05 14.58
N ALA A 49 8.50 -21.22 13.78
CA ALA A 49 7.23 -21.76 14.24
C ALA A 49 7.42 -23.22 14.69
N ALA A 50 6.79 -23.59 15.80
CA ALA A 50 6.72 -24.97 16.26
C ALA A 50 6.09 -25.87 15.19
N PRO A 51 6.49 -27.16 15.09
CA PRO A 51 5.93 -28.07 14.11
C PRO A 51 4.43 -28.24 14.34
N VAL A 52 3.64 -27.70 13.42
CA VAL A 52 2.20 -27.96 13.34
C VAL A 52 1.99 -29.34 12.73
N THR A 53 1.15 -30.15 13.36
CA THR A 53 0.72 -31.43 12.82
C THR A 53 -0.10 -31.18 11.55
N THR A 54 0.43 -31.61 10.41
CA THR A 54 -0.26 -31.53 9.11
C THR A 54 -1.54 -32.37 9.16
N SER A 55 -2.69 -31.72 9.31
CA SER A 55 -3.96 -32.35 8.96
C SER A 55 -4.03 -32.49 7.44
N ALA A 56 -4.54 -33.64 6.98
CA ALA A 56 -4.73 -33.88 5.55
C ALA A 56 -5.55 -32.75 4.92
N PRO A 57 -5.23 -32.28 3.69
CA PRO A 57 -6.00 -31.25 3.01
C PRO A 57 -7.47 -31.69 2.95
N ALA A 58 -8.35 -30.90 3.55
CA ALA A 58 -9.78 -31.08 3.33
C ALA A 58 -10.03 -30.93 1.82
N ALA A 59 -10.75 -31.89 1.24
CA ALA A 59 -11.09 -31.84 -0.18
C ALA A 59 -11.81 -30.52 -0.47
N GLN A 60 -11.14 -29.66 -1.25
CA GLN A 60 -11.70 -28.39 -1.68
C GLN A 60 -12.89 -28.71 -2.60
N ALA A 61 -14.10 -28.34 -2.16
CA ALA A 61 -15.28 -28.51 -2.99
C ALA A 61 -15.09 -27.72 -4.29
N THR A 62 -15.10 -28.44 -5.41
CA THR A 62 -15.08 -27.82 -6.74
C THR A 62 -16.32 -26.94 -6.87
N PRO A 63 -16.20 -25.63 -7.16
CA PRO A 63 -17.36 -24.80 -7.37
C PRO A 63 -18.17 -25.33 -8.55
N THR A 64 -19.37 -25.83 -8.30
CA THR A 64 -20.33 -26.15 -9.36
C THR A 64 -20.63 -24.84 -10.08
N ALA A 65 -20.28 -24.74 -11.36
CA ALA A 65 -20.60 -23.58 -12.17
C ALA A 65 -22.12 -23.38 -12.16
N ALA A 66 -22.58 -22.29 -11.55
CA ALA A 66 -23.99 -21.94 -11.53
C ALA A 66 -24.45 -21.73 -12.97
N THR A 67 -25.39 -22.55 -13.42
CA THR A 67 -26.05 -22.40 -14.71
C THR A 67 -26.88 -21.11 -14.69
N GLY A 68 -26.42 -20.13 -15.48
CA GLY A 68 -27.14 -18.96 -16.00
C GLY A 68 -28.35 -18.46 -15.20
N GLY A 69 -28.11 -17.58 -14.22
CA GLY A 69 -29.13 -16.70 -13.66
C GLY A 69 -29.00 -15.28 -14.22
N THR A 70 -30.08 -14.48 -14.17
CA THR A 70 -30.01 -13.04 -14.44
C THR A 70 -29.00 -12.38 -13.48
N PRO A 71 -27.99 -11.63 -13.97
CA PRO A 71 -27.05 -10.93 -13.10
C PRO A 71 -27.80 -10.03 -12.11
N LYS A 72 -27.50 -10.19 -10.81
CA LYS A 72 -28.07 -9.34 -9.76
C LYS A 72 -27.29 -8.03 -9.70
N ARG A 73 -27.99 -6.91 -9.61
CA ARG A 73 -27.37 -5.59 -9.38
C ARG A 73 -27.11 -5.40 -7.89
N GLY A 74 -25.94 -4.83 -7.58
CA GLY A 74 -25.52 -4.54 -6.21
C GLY A 74 -24.91 -5.76 -5.51
N GLY A 75 -24.12 -5.50 -4.47
CA GLY A 75 -23.41 -6.50 -3.70
C GLY A 75 -21.99 -6.06 -3.36
N GLN A 76 -21.30 -6.90 -2.60
CA GLN A 76 -19.88 -6.74 -2.27
C GLN A 76 -19.14 -7.98 -2.78
N LEU A 77 -18.06 -7.75 -3.53
CA LEU A 77 -17.13 -8.78 -3.94
C LEU A 77 -15.91 -8.71 -3.02
N THR A 78 -15.63 -9.81 -2.32
CA THR A 78 -14.40 -9.96 -1.53
C THR A 78 -13.41 -10.78 -2.32
N ILE A 79 -12.24 -10.21 -2.61
CA ILE A 79 -11.16 -10.86 -3.36
C ILE A 79 -9.98 -11.05 -2.42
N LEU A 80 -9.37 -12.24 -2.45
CA LEU A 80 -8.08 -12.47 -1.81
C LEU A 80 -6.97 -12.03 -2.77
N GLN A 81 -6.22 -11.02 -2.39
CA GLN A 81 -4.98 -10.63 -3.04
C GLN A 81 -3.80 -11.18 -2.23
N THR A 82 -2.95 -12.00 -2.84
CA THR A 82 -1.86 -12.70 -2.12
C THR A 82 -0.63 -11.84 -1.87
N ASN A 83 -0.48 -10.74 -2.61
CA ASN A 83 0.63 -9.80 -2.52
C ASN A 83 0.13 -8.35 -2.49
N ASP A 84 0.80 -7.49 -1.73
CA ASP A 84 0.44 -6.08 -1.69
C ASP A 84 0.71 -5.37 -3.04
N PHE A 85 0.03 -4.25 -3.25
CA PHE A 85 0.23 -3.43 -4.44
C PHE A 85 1.51 -2.62 -4.32
N VAL A 86 2.33 -2.65 -5.37
CA VAL A 86 3.58 -1.89 -5.42
C VAL A 86 3.33 -0.41 -5.75
N SER A 87 2.33 -0.14 -6.59
CA SER A 87 1.91 1.20 -6.99
C SER A 87 0.48 1.19 -7.52
N MET A 88 -0.23 2.32 -7.40
CA MET A 88 -1.51 2.58 -8.06
C MET A 88 -1.38 3.48 -9.29
N ASP A 89 -0.19 3.97 -9.60
CA ASP A 89 0.09 4.58 -10.90
C ASP A 89 0.19 3.46 -11.95
N PRO A 90 -0.68 3.43 -12.98
CA PRO A 90 -0.70 2.36 -13.98
C PRO A 90 0.61 2.23 -14.78
N ILE A 91 1.48 3.25 -14.78
CA ILE A 91 2.81 3.17 -15.40
C ILE A 91 3.76 2.27 -14.60
N TYR A 92 3.58 2.20 -13.28
CA TYR A 92 4.43 1.45 -12.35
C TYR A 92 3.72 0.27 -11.67
N ALA A 93 2.41 0.14 -11.85
CA ALA A 93 1.63 -0.94 -11.30
C ALA A 93 1.95 -2.26 -12.03
N SER A 94 1.98 -3.34 -11.26
CA SER A 94 2.01 -4.70 -11.79
C SER A 94 0.77 -5.46 -11.31
N GLY A 95 0.19 -6.27 -12.20
CA GLY A 95 -0.98 -7.09 -11.87
C GLY A 95 -2.33 -6.47 -12.24
N PRO A 96 -3.43 -7.18 -11.92
CA PRO A 96 -4.74 -6.94 -12.52
C PRO A 96 -5.51 -5.75 -11.91
N THR A 97 -5.13 -5.26 -10.74
CA THR A 97 -5.89 -4.23 -10.00
C THR A 97 -5.99 -2.91 -10.75
N ALA A 98 -4.95 -2.52 -11.49
CA ALA A 98 -4.99 -1.29 -12.29
C ALA A 98 -6.13 -1.33 -13.31
N ALA A 99 -6.43 -2.49 -13.91
CA ALA A 99 -7.53 -2.64 -14.86
C ALA A 99 -8.92 -2.55 -14.22
N ALA A 100 -9.03 -2.58 -12.88
CA ALA A 100 -10.29 -2.35 -12.17
C ALA A 100 -10.55 -0.86 -11.87
N CYS A 101 -9.50 -0.02 -11.90
CA CYS A 101 -9.59 1.41 -11.58
C CYS A 101 -9.43 2.31 -12.80
N TYR A 102 -8.72 1.84 -13.82
CA TYR A 102 -8.40 2.60 -15.03
C TYR A 102 -8.93 1.90 -16.27
N ASP A 103 -9.35 2.70 -17.25
CA ASP A 103 -9.74 2.23 -18.56
C ASP A 103 -8.62 2.43 -19.59
N TRP A 104 -8.53 1.52 -20.57
CA TRP A 104 -7.59 1.59 -21.69
C TRP A 104 -8.30 2.03 -22.98
N LEU A 105 -7.53 2.38 -24.02
CA LEU A 105 -8.10 2.67 -25.35
C LEU A 105 -8.87 1.47 -25.90
N VAL A 106 -8.29 0.28 -25.79
CA VAL A 106 -8.83 -0.99 -26.24
C VAL A 106 -8.57 -2.07 -25.20
N ALA A 107 -9.34 -3.15 -25.23
CA ALA A 107 -9.19 -4.28 -24.32
C ALA A 107 -8.95 -5.59 -25.07
N TRP A 108 -8.13 -6.48 -24.50
CA TRP A 108 -7.98 -7.85 -24.99
C TRP A 108 -8.97 -8.76 -24.27
N ARG A 109 -10.05 -9.16 -24.97
CA ARG A 109 -11.17 -9.90 -24.35
C ARG A 109 -11.69 -10.99 -25.29
N PRO A 110 -12.26 -12.08 -24.76
CA PRO A 110 -12.91 -13.09 -25.59
C PRO A 110 -14.17 -12.51 -26.26
N GLY A 111 -14.34 -12.80 -27.55
CA GLY A 111 -15.56 -12.53 -28.32
C GLY A 111 -16.67 -13.53 -27.98
N ALA A 112 -17.79 -13.42 -28.71
CA ALA A 112 -18.94 -14.32 -28.54
C ALA A 112 -18.60 -15.79 -28.87
N ASP A 113 -17.58 -16.02 -29.68
CA ASP A 113 -17.01 -17.31 -30.04
C ASP A 113 -15.95 -17.82 -29.05
N GLY A 114 -15.67 -17.06 -27.99
CA GLY A 114 -14.66 -17.35 -26.98
C GLY A 114 -13.22 -17.05 -27.43
N GLN A 115 -13.01 -16.59 -28.66
CA GLN A 115 -11.68 -16.24 -29.16
C GLN A 115 -11.28 -14.86 -28.68
N TYR A 116 -10.04 -14.73 -28.22
CA TYR A 116 -9.55 -13.43 -27.79
C TYR A 116 -9.25 -12.53 -28.98
N ALA A 117 -9.75 -11.31 -28.90
CA ALA A 117 -9.49 -10.27 -29.89
C ALA A 117 -9.37 -8.90 -29.21
N VAL A 118 -8.85 -7.94 -29.96
CA VAL A 118 -8.92 -6.53 -29.58
C VAL A 118 -10.37 -6.07 -29.67
N GLN A 119 -10.88 -5.53 -28.57
CA GLN A 119 -12.24 -5.02 -28.44
C GLN A 119 -12.22 -3.55 -28.03
N PRO A 120 -13.25 -2.76 -28.43
CA PRO A 120 -13.42 -1.39 -27.97
C PRO A 120 -13.46 -1.25 -26.44
N GLN A 121 -12.86 -0.17 -25.92
CA GLN A 121 -13.00 0.27 -24.53
C GLN A 121 -13.25 1.78 -24.48
N LEU A 122 -12.24 2.62 -24.22
CA LEU A 122 -12.40 4.08 -24.33
C LEU A 122 -12.49 4.54 -25.78
N ALA A 123 -11.75 3.88 -26.67
CA ALA A 123 -11.89 4.08 -28.11
C ALA A 123 -13.07 3.23 -28.62
N LYS A 124 -14.08 3.89 -29.18
CA LYS A 124 -15.24 3.24 -29.81
C LYS A 124 -14.95 2.73 -31.22
N ALA A 125 -13.95 3.31 -31.89
CA ALA A 125 -13.47 2.89 -33.19
C ALA A 125 -12.01 3.33 -33.38
N TRP A 126 -11.32 2.70 -34.32
CA TRP A 126 -10.00 3.14 -34.75
C TRP A 126 -9.75 2.85 -36.22
N GLU A 127 -8.91 3.68 -36.83
CA GLU A 127 -8.40 3.51 -38.19
C GLU A 127 -6.90 3.32 -38.11
N ALA A 128 -6.39 2.23 -38.70
CA ALA A 128 -4.97 1.94 -38.75
C ALA A 128 -4.46 2.02 -40.19
N SER A 129 -3.33 2.69 -40.37
CA SER A 129 -2.50 2.66 -41.57
C SER A 129 -1.07 2.22 -41.20
N ASP A 130 -0.20 2.07 -42.19
CA ASP A 130 1.16 1.54 -42.00
C ASP A 130 1.98 2.28 -40.92
N THR A 131 1.73 3.58 -40.74
CA THR A 131 2.51 4.46 -39.85
C THR A 131 1.67 5.21 -38.82
N LYS A 132 0.35 5.02 -38.79
CA LYS A 132 -0.55 5.83 -37.97
C LYS A 132 -1.75 5.03 -37.50
N ILE A 133 -2.19 5.32 -36.27
CA ILE A 133 -3.48 4.87 -35.76
C ILE A 133 -4.26 6.10 -35.27
N VAL A 134 -5.52 6.21 -35.68
CA VAL A 134 -6.46 7.23 -35.19
C VAL A 134 -7.50 6.54 -34.32
N PHE A 135 -7.62 6.96 -33.06
CA PHE A 135 -8.63 6.46 -32.14
C PHE A 135 -9.78 7.47 -32.02
N HIS A 136 -11.01 6.99 -32.15
CA HIS A 136 -12.22 7.76 -31.88
C HIS A 136 -12.70 7.42 -30.49
N LEU A 137 -12.67 8.39 -29.58
CA LEU A 137 -13.03 8.19 -28.18
C LEU A 137 -14.55 8.24 -27.97
N ARG A 138 -15.01 7.64 -26.87
CA ARG A 138 -16.37 7.78 -26.38
C ARG A 138 -16.58 9.20 -25.84
N ASP A 139 -17.75 9.76 -26.11
CA ASP A 139 -18.07 11.16 -25.80
C ASP A 139 -18.58 11.36 -24.36
N ASP A 140 -18.99 10.26 -23.71
CA ASP A 140 -19.72 10.24 -22.45
C ASP A 140 -18.88 9.76 -21.24
N VAL A 141 -17.55 9.71 -21.39
CA VAL A 141 -16.64 9.24 -20.33
C VAL A 141 -16.25 10.39 -19.40
N LYS A 142 -16.18 10.10 -18.10
CA LYS A 142 -15.72 11.03 -17.05
C LYS A 142 -14.73 10.33 -16.14
N PHE A 143 -13.85 11.10 -15.54
CA PHE A 143 -13.09 10.64 -14.39
C PHE A 143 -13.99 10.56 -13.16
N HIS A 144 -13.60 9.71 -12.20
CA HIS A 144 -14.27 9.57 -10.91
C HIS A 144 -14.21 10.85 -10.07
#